data_AF-A0A850SRR3-F1
#
_entry.id   AF-A0A850SRR3-F1
#
_cell.length_a   1.000
_cell.length_b   1.000
_cell.length_c   1.000
_cell.angle_alpha   90.00
_cell.angle_beta   90.00
_cell.angle_gamma   90.00
#
_symmetry.space_group_name_H-M   'P 1'
#
loop_
_entity.id
_entity.type
_entity.pdbx_description
1 polymer ?
#
loop_
_entity_poly.entity_id
_entity_poly.type
_entity_poly.pdbx_seq_one_letter_code
_entity_poly.pdbx_strand_id
1 'polypeptide(L)'
;GSWIGGSANQTALREIYEVGPNAFSIWVAVDVIVANIWMAILLTFAAKREAMDRWLKADGSAVDEVRRKAEAYEAANTRNPSLRDLMVILAFAFGATGAAHFAADFLTPWFKENLPGAAQFSLHSSFFWIVVVATAIGVALSFTPVRKLQGAGATKIGSVMIYFLIATVGLNMNIAALFATPAFFLIGALWISFHAGLMILVAKLIRAPVFFLAVGSQANIGGAASAPVVAAAFHPSLAPVGVLLAVLGYIVGTFGGWFAGQIMRVIAG
;
A
#
# COMPACT_ATOMS: atom_id res chain seq x y z
N GLY A 1 3.37 3.63 16.59
CA GLY A 1 2.97 4.59 15.53
C GLY A 1 3.09 3.96 14.16
N SER A 2 4.31 3.74 13.67
CA SER A 2 4.47 3.29 12.28
C SER A 2 3.90 1.91 11.99
N TRP A 3 4.06 0.94 12.90
CA TRP A 3 3.62 -0.44 12.67
C TRP A 3 2.18 -0.77 13.11
N ILE A 4 1.32 0.25 13.17
CA ILE A 4 -0.12 0.10 13.39
C ILE A 4 -0.95 0.90 12.37
N GLY A 5 -0.30 1.69 11.50
CA GLY A 5 -0.94 2.48 10.45
C GLY A 5 0.05 3.41 9.74
N GLY A 6 1.26 2.94 9.49
CA GLY A 6 2.29 3.64 8.73
C GLY A 6 2.85 4.94 9.33
N SER A 7 3.70 5.58 8.53
CA SER A 7 4.46 6.79 8.91
C SER A 7 3.58 8.01 9.25
N ALA A 8 2.36 8.08 8.70
CA ALA A 8 1.38 9.11 9.06
C ALA A 8 1.01 9.02 10.54
N ASN A 9 0.70 7.81 11.03
CA ASN A 9 0.40 7.56 12.42
C ASN A 9 1.63 7.76 13.31
N GLN A 10 2.82 7.38 12.84
CA GLN A 10 4.07 7.68 13.55
C GLN A 10 4.24 9.18 13.78
N THR A 11 3.95 9.99 12.76
CA THR A 11 4.04 11.45 12.82
C THR A 11 2.98 12.04 13.76
N ALA A 12 1.73 11.56 13.68
CA ALA A 12 0.67 11.99 14.59
C ALA A 12 1.02 11.71 16.06
N LEU A 13 1.56 10.54 16.38
CA LEU A 13 1.98 10.21 17.75
C LEU A 13 3.21 11.02 18.20
N ARG A 14 4.11 11.40 17.28
CA ARG A 14 5.23 12.30 17.61
C ARG A 14 4.72 13.63 18.14
N GLU A 15 3.70 14.21 17.49
CA GLU A 15 3.09 15.47 17.92
C GLU A 15 2.35 15.32 19.25
N ILE A 16 1.56 14.24 19.42
CA ILE A 16 0.78 14.00 20.65
C ILE A 16 1.68 13.80 21.88
N TYR A 17 2.82 13.13 21.72
CA TYR A 17 3.71 12.78 22.83
C TYR A 17 5.01 13.59 22.85
N GLU A 18 5.11 14.62 22.01
CA GLU A 18 6.26 15.54 21.92
C GLU A 18 7.61 14.80 21.81
N VAL A 19 7.65 13.73 21.01
CA VAL A 19 8.85 12.88 20.89
C VAL A 19 9.99 13.68 20.25
N GLY A 20 11.14 13.71 20.92
CA GLY A 20 12.32 14.45 20.49
C GLY A 20 12.81 14.08 19.07
N PRO A 21 13.36 15.05 18.30
CA PRO A 21 13.67 14.89 16.88
C PRO A 21 14.74 13.81 16.60
N ASN A 22 15.69 13.62 17.52
CA ASN A 22 16.72 12.58 17.40
C ASN A 22 16.11 11.18 17.48
N ALA A 23 15.27 10.94 18.49
CA ALA A 23 14.61 9.65 18.66
C ALA A 23 13.66 9.36 17.49
N PHE A 24 12.91 10.37 17.05
CA PHE A 24 12.02 10.23 15.90
C PHE A 24 12.78 9.88 14.61
N SER A 25 13.88 10.58 14.31
CA SER A 25 14.69 10.33 13.12
C SER A 25 15.27 8.92 13.07
N ILE A 26 15.75 8.39 14.21
CA ILE A 26 16.25 7.01 14.29
C ILE A 26 15.12 6.02 13.95
N TRP A 27 13.94 6.20 14.55
CA TRP A 27 12.81 5.30 14.32
C TRP A 27 12.24 5.41 12.90
N VAL A 28 12.30 6.58 12.25
CA VAL A 28 11.93 6.72 10.83
C VAL A 28 12.88 5.92 9.94
N ALA A 29 14.20 5.98 10.20
CA ALA A 29 15.17 5.20 9.43
C ALA A 29 14.96 3.68 9.61
N VAL A 30 14.70 3.25 10.85
CA VAL A 30 14.40 1.85 11.16
C VAL A 30 13.13 1.39 10.46
N ASP A 31 12.08 2.21 10.54
CA ASP A 31 10.78 1.93 9.94
C ASP A 31 10.87 1.71 8.43
N VAL A 32 11.51 2.63 7.70
CA VAL A 32 11.62 2.54 6.23
C VAL A 32 12.27 1.23 5.79
N ILE A 33 13.37 0.84 6.43
CA ILE A 33 14.10 -0.37 6.03
C ILE A 33 13.33 -1.63 6.44
N VAL A 34 12.79 -1.68 7.66
CA VAL A 34 12.00 -2.82 8.14
C VAL A 34 10.75 -3.01 7.30
N ALA A 35 10.04 -1.93 6.95
CA ALA A 35 8.87 -1.96 6.08
C ALA A 35 9.21 -2.43 4.65
N ASN A 36 10.36 -2.04 4.10
CA ASN A 36 10.81 -2.48 2.79
C ASN A 36 11.21 -3.96 2.76
N ILE A 37 11.93 -4.44 3.78
CA ILE A 37 12.26 -5.86 3.93
C ILE A 37 10.98 -6.69 4.07
N TRP A 38 10.04 -6.22 4.89
CA TRP A 38 8.75 -6.88 5.05
C TRP A 38 7.94 -6.89 3.75
N MET A 39 7.92 -5.77 3.02
CA MET A 39 7.28 -5.70 1.71
C MET A 39 7.86 -6.72 0.74
N ALA A 40 9.18 -6.91 0.70
CA ALA A 40 9.81 -7.92 -0.15
C ALA A 40 9.35 -9.35 0.20
N ILE A 41 9.17 -9.65 1.49
CA ILE A 41 8.58 -10.93 1.96
C ILE A 41 7.14 -11.05 1.47
N LEU A 42 6.32 -10.01 1.62
CA LEU A 42 4.93 -10.01 1.17
C LEU A 42 4.77 -10.14 -0.35
N LEU A 43 5.66 -9.53 -1.14
CA LEU A 43 5.71 -9.70 -2.59
C LEU A 43 6.05 -11.16 -2.97
N THR A 44 6.88 -11.83 -2.16
CA THR A 44 7.13 -13.27 -2.33
C THR A 44 5.87 -14.10 -2.03
N PHE A 45 5.06 -13.69 -1.06
CA PHE A 45 3.76 -14.32 -0.80
C PHE A 45 2.79 -14.11 -1.96
N ALA A 46 2.77 -12.92 -2.56
CA ALA A 46 1.97 -12.65 -3.77
C ALA A 46 2.40 -13.54 -4.94
N ALA A 47 3.71 -13.67 -5.18
CA ALA A 47 4.25 -14.54 -6.23
C ALA A 47 3.95 -16.04 -5.98
N LYS A 48 3.85 -16.47 -4.72
CA LYS A 48 3.54 -17.85 -4.31
C LYS A 48 2.10 -18.01 -3.80
N ARG A 49 1.19 -17.15 -4.26
CA ARG A 49 -0.19 -17.06 -3.75
C ARG A 49 -0.86 -18.42 -3.58
N GLU A 50 -0.91 -19.23 -4.63
CA GLU A 50 -1.66 -20.49 -4.58
C GLU A 50 -1.11 -21.46 -3.53
N ALA A 51 0.21 -21.51 -3.36
CA ALA A 51 0.84 -22.35 -2.34
C ALA A 51 0.51 -21.83 -0.93
N MET A 52 0.53 -20.51 -0.75
CA MET A 52 0.19 -19.86 0.51
C MET A 52 -1.29 -20.03 0.87
N ASP A 53 -2.19 -19.82 -0.08
CA ASP A 53 -3.64 -20.00 0.11
C ASP A 53 -3.97 -21.46 0.47
N ARG A 54 -3.32 -22.43 -0.18
CA ARG A 54 -3.46 -23.86 0.20
C ARG A 54 -2.95 -24.13 1.62
N TRP A 55 -1.81 -23.55 2.00
CA TRP A 55 -1.25 -23.71 3.34
C TRP A 55 -2.12 -23.08 4.44
N LEU A 56 -2.73 -21.93 4.14
CA LEU A 56 -3.70 -21.26 5.01
C LEU A 56 -5.07 -21.95 5.02
N LYS A 57 -5.32 -22.92 4.12
CA LYS A 57 -6.64 -23.52 3.86
C LYS A 57 -7.68 -22.44 3.57
N ALA A 58 -7.27 -21.41 2.84
CA ALA A 58 -8.04 -20.19 2.65
C ALA A 58 -9.24 -20.38 1.71
N ASP A 59 -10.32 -19.65 1.96
CA ASP A 59 -11.41 -19.45 1.00
C ASP A 59 -11.11 -18.20 0.17
N GLY A 60 -10.55 -18.42 -1.03
CA GLY A 60 -10.17 -17.39 -2.01
C GLY A 60 -11.33 -16.82 -2.83
N SER A 61 -12.54 -17.33 -2.67
CA SER A 61 -13.64 -17.14 -3.64
C SER A 61 -13.90 -15.67 -4.03
N ALA A 62 -13.95 -14.76 -3.05
CA ALA A 62 -14.22 -13.34 -3.30
C ALA A 62 -13.09 -12.65 -4.10
N VAL A 63 -11.83 -12.95 -3.79
CA VAL A 63 -10.67 -12.39 -4.51
C VAL A 63 -10.56 -13.01 -5.90
N ASP A 64 -10.77 -14.33 -5.99
CA ASP A 64 -10.76 -15.06 -7.24
C ASP A 64 -11.88 -14.65 -8.18
N GLU A 65 -13.06 -14.28 -7.68
CA GLU A 65 -14.15 -13.81 -8.52
C GLU A 65 -13.78 -12.51 -9.24
N VAL A 66 -13.23 -11.53 -8.51
CA VAL A 66 -12.82 -10.24 -9.08
C VAL A 66 -11.72 -10.44 -10.12
N ARG A 67 -10.73 -11.27 -9.79
CA ARG A 67 -9.63 -11.62 -10.70
C ARG A 67 -10.15 -12.34 -11.94
N ARG A 68 -10.94 -13.41 -11.77
CA ARG A 68 -11.46 -14.22 -12.87
C ARG A 68 -12.35 -13.40 -13.81
N LYS A 69 -13.15 -12.46 -13.27
CA LYS A 69 -13.92 -11.52 -14.09
C LYS A 69 -13.02 -10.64 -14.95
N ALA A 70 -11.92 -10.14 -14.38
CA ALA A 70 -10.93 -9.36 -15.14
C ALA A 70 -10.22 -10.20 -16.21
N GLU A 71 -9.75 -11.40 -15.87
CA GLU A 71 -9.06 -12.31 -16.78
C GLU A 71 -9.97 -12.81 -17.92
N ALA A 72 -11.24 -13.13 -17.63
CA ALA A 72 -12.20 -13.54 -18.64
C ALA A 72 -12.50 -12.41 -19.64
N TYR A 73 -12.59 -11.16 -19.16
CA TYR A 73 -12.74 -10.00 -20.02
C TYR A 73 -11.50 -9.79 -20.89
N GLU A 74 -10.29 -9.95 -20.35
CA GLU A 74 -9.05 -9.90 -21.14
C GLU A 74 -9.01 -10.99 -22.21
N ALA A 75 -9.27 -12.24 -21.85
CA ALA A 75 -9.24 -13.36 -22.78
C ALA A 75 -10.23 -13.18 -23.94
N ALA A 76 -11.42 -12.67 -23.66
CA ALA A 76 -12.44 -12.42 -24.68
C ALA A 76 -12.10 -11.26 -25.63
N ASN A 77 -11.24 -10.33 -25.21
CA ASN A 77 -10.94 -9.10 -25.97
C ASN A 77 -9.48 -9.01 -26.45
N THR A 78 -8.65 -10.01 -26.19
CA THR A 78 -7.21 -9.99 -26.51
C THR A 78 -6.96 -9.88 -28.01
N ARG A 79 -6.06 -8.99 -28.40
CA ARG A 79 -5.57 -8.81 -29.77
C ARG A 79 -4.10 -8.40 -29.78
N ASN A 80 -3.45 -8.54 -30.93
CA ASN A 80 -2.09 -8.02 -31.11
C ASN A 80 -2.09 -6.48 -31.08
N PRO A 81 -1.29 -5.85 -30.21
CA PRO A 81 -1.20 -4.39 -30.16
C PRO A 81 -0.42 -3.84 -31.34
N SER A 82 -0.92 -2.76 -31.94
CA SER A 82 -0.14 -1.92 -32.84
C SER A 82 0.67 -0.89 -32.05
N LEU A 83 1.68 -0.26 -32.67
CA LEU A 83 2.40 0.87 -32.07
C LEU A 83 1.44 1.98 -31.63
N ARG A 84 0.41 2.27 -32.44
CA ARG A 84 -0.62 3.26 -32.11
C ARG A 84 -1.34 2.90 -30.81
N ASP A 85 -1.67 1.63 -30.60
CA ASP A 85 -2.34 1.20 -29.37
C ASP A 85 -1.46 1.45 -28.14
N LEU A 86 -0.18 1.09 -28.23
CA LEU A 86 0.79 1.31 -27.16
C LEU A 86 0.94 2.80 -26.85
N MET A 87 1.08 3.64 -27.88
CA MET A 87 1.16 5.09 -27.72
C MET A 87 -0.09 5.68 -27.07
N VAL A 88 -1.28 5.21 -27.44
CA VAL A 88 -2.55 5.67 -26.85
C VAL A 88 -2.68 5.18 -25.40
N ILE A 89 -2.31 3.94 -25.10
CA ILE A 89 -2.26 3.42 -23.71
C ILE A 89 -1.36 4.31 -22.85
N LEU A 90 -0.14 4.62 -23.32
CA LEU A 90 0.79 5.48 -22.61
C LEU A 90 0.25 6.90 -22.47
N ALA A 91 -0.38 7.45 -23.50
CA ALA A 91 -0.99 8.78 -23.45
C ALA A 91 -2.08 8.87 -22.38
N PHE A 92 -2.96 7.86 -22.29
CA PHE A 92 -3.97 7.80 -21.21
C PHE A 92 -3.33 7.57 -19.85
N ALA A 93 -2.32 6.70 -19.74
CA ALA A 93 -1.64 6.43 -18.47
C ALA A 93 -0.94 7.67 -17.92
N PHE A 94 -0.09 8.32 -18.71
CA PHE A 94 0.63 9.52 -18.30
C PHE A 94 -0.30 10.73 -18.20
N GLY A 95 -1.29 10.87 -19.08
CA GLY A 95 -2.29 11.93 -19.03
C GLY A 95 -3.15 11.86 -17.77
N ALA A 96 -3.68 10.68 -17.42
CA ALA A 96 -4.43 10.48 -16.19
C ALA A 96 -3.56 10.69 -14.95
N THR A 97 -2.30 10.22 -14.98
CA THR A 97 -1.35 10.43 -13.89
C THR A 97 -1.04 11.93 -13.69
N GLY A 98 -0.76 12.66 -14.78
CA GLY A 98 -0.51 14.10 -14.74
C GLY A 98 -1.72 14.89 -14.22
N ALA A 99 -2.93 14.53 -14.67
CA ALA A 99 -4.16 15.13 -14.15
C ALA A 99 -4.38 14.83 -12.66
N ALA A 100 -4.03 13.62 -12.21
CA ALA A 100 -4.12 13.23 -10.81
C ALA A 100 -3.12 13.99 -9.94
N HIS A 101 -1.89 14.19 -10.41
CA HIS A 101 -0.89 15.05 -9.75
C HIS A 101 -1.37 16.49 -9.65
N PHE A 102 -1.85 17.07 -10.76
CA PHE A 102 -2.38 18.43 -10.77
C PHE A 102 -3.54 18.61 -9.78
N ALA A 103 -4.47 17.65 -9.72
CA ALA A 103 -5.55 17.67 -8.74
C ALA A 103 -5.03 17.54 -7.30
N ALA A 104 -4.05 16.67 -7.05
CA ALA A 104 -3.46 16.48 -5.73
C ALA A 104 -2.72 17.73 -5.22
N ASP A 105 -2.10 18.50 -6.11
CA ASP A 105 -1.44 19.77 -5.80
C ASP A 105 -2.42 20.87 -5.35
N PHE A 106 -3.69 20.78 -5.75
CA PHE A 106 -4.75 21.68 -5.29
C PHE A 106 -5.49 21.14 -4.06
N LEU A 107 -5.86 19.86 -4.08
CA LEU A 107 -6.64 19.22 -3.01
C LEU A 107 -5.83 19.14 -1.72
N THR A 108 -4.55 18.76 -1.79
CA THR A 108 -3.73 18.56 -0.59
C THR A 108 -3.58 19.84 0.24
N PRO A 109 -3.19 21.00 -0.33
CA PRO A 109 -3.13 22.26 0.42
C PRO A 109 -4.51 22.70 0.91
N TRP A 110 -5.56 22.55 0.09
CA TRP A 110 -6.92 22.93 0.49
C TRP A 110 -7.37 22.18 1.74
N PHE A 111 -7.14 20.86 1.82
CA PHE A 111 -7.46 20.08 3.01
C PHE A 111 -6.58 20.43 4.21
N LYS A 112 -5.31 20.80 4.00
CA LYS A 112 -4.42 21.25 5.08
C LYS A 112 -4.90 22.55 5.71
N GLU A 113 -5.32 23.51 4.89
CA GLU A 113 -5.74 24.83 5.33
C GLU A 113 -7.16 24.85 5.91
N ASN A 114 -8.11 24.19 5.24
CA ASN A 114 -9.53 24.28 5.57
C ASN A 114 -9.99 23.20 6.56
N LEU A 115 -9.34 22.03 6.57
CA LEU A 115 -9.64 20.95 7.50
C LEU A 115 -8.36 20.37 8.14
N PRO A 116 -7.72 21.08 9.09
CA PRO A 116 -6.51 20.60 9.77
C PRO A 116 -6.69 19.21 10.40
N GLY A 117 -7.89 18.94 10.95
CA GLY A 117 -8.25 17.63 11.51
C GLY A 117 -8.37 16.49 10.49
N ALA A 118 -8.27 16.77 9.18
CA ALA A 118 -8.33 15.75 8.14
C ALA A 118 -7.02 14.95 7.96
N ALA A 119 -5.94 15.38 8.62
CA ALA A 119 -4.64 14.71 8.59
C ALA A 119 -4.74 13.22 8.97
N GLN A 120 -5.57 12.91 9.97
CA GLN A 120 -5.80 11.55 10.48
C GLN A 120 -6.50 10.61 9.47
N PHE A 121 -7.07 11.15 8.39
CA PHE A 121 -7.76 10.39 7.35
C PHE A 121 -6.96 10.26 6.04
N SER A 122 -5.65 10.53 6.06
CA SER A 122 -4.79 10.60 4.86
C SER A 122 -5.09 11.73 3.88
N LEU A 123 -6.04 12.62 4.18
CA LEU A 123 -6.48 13.67 3.24
C LEU A 123 -5.42 14.77 3.02
N HIS A 124 -4.37 14.80 3.84
CA HIS A 124 -3.19 15.65 3.67
C HIS A 124 -2.08 14.99 2.82
N SER A 125 -2.30 13.76 2.33
CA SER A 125 -1.35 13.02 1.50
C SER A 125 -1.61 13.27 0.01
N SER A 126 -0.63 13.84 -0.68
CA SER A 126 -0.69 13.99 -2.15
C SER A 126 -0.83 12.63 -2.84
N PHE A 127 -0.12 11.60 -2.36
CA PHE A 127 -0.22 10.25 -2.91
C PHE A 127 -1.65 9.67 -2.80
N PHE A 128 -2.35 9.93 -1.69
CA PHE A 128 -3.73 9.49 -1.54
C PHE A 128 -4.62 10.09 -2.65
N TRP A 129 -4.53 11.40 -2.87
CA TRP A 129 -5.30 12.08 -3.91
C TRP A 129 -4.90 11.65 -5.32
N ILE A 130 -3.62 11.41 -5.58
CA ILE A 130 -3.16 10.86 -6.86
C ILE A 130 -3.86 9.53 -7.15
N VAL A 131 -3.87 8.59 -6.19
CA VAL A 131 -4.52 7.29 -6.43
C VAL A 131 -6.04 7.43 -6.55
N VAL A 132 -6.69 8.24 -5.71
CA VAL A 132 -8.14 8.46 -5.77
C VAL A 132 -8.56 9.06 -7.11
N VAL A 133 -7.88 10.12 -7.56
CA VAL A 133 -8.19 10.81 -8.81
C VAL A 133 -7.84 9.92 -10.02
N ALA A 134 -6.67 9.27 -10.02
CA ALA A 134 -6.31 8.34 -11.10
C ALA A 134 -7.30 7.17 -11.19
N THR A 135 -7.76 6.65 -10.06
CA THR A 135 -8.80 5.61 -10.03
C THR A 135 -10.13 6.13 -10.55
N ALA A 136 -10.55 7.34 -10.14
CA ALA A 136 -11.77 7.96 -10.62
C ALA A 136 -11.74 8.19 -12.15
N ILE A 137 -10.61 8.66 -12.68
CA ILE A 137 -10.39 8.80 -14.13
C ILE A 137 -10.45 7.43 -14.80
N GLY A 138 -9.75 6.41 -14.27
CA GLY A 138 -9.77 5.06 -14.82
C GLY A 138 -11.18 4.46 -14.86
N VAL A 139 -11.96 4.63 -13.78
CA VAL A 139 -13.37 4.21 -13.70
C VAL A 139 -14.22 4.98 -14.70
N ALA A 140 -14.08 6.30 -14.80
CA ALA A 140 -14.80 7.11 -15.77
C ALA A 140 -14.49 6.65 -17.21
N LEU A 141 -13.21 6.44 -17.55
CA LEU A 141 -12.77 5.94 -18.85
C LEU A 141 -13.28 4.52 -19.13
N SER A 142 -13.51 3.69 -18.11
CA SER A 142 -14.06 2.34 -18.27
C SER A 142 -15.48 2.32 -18.85
N PHE A 143 -16.24 3.40 -18.69
CA PHE A 143 -17.56 3.59 -19.31
C PHE A 143 -17.49 4.07 -20.76
N THR A 144 -16.29 4.39 -21.27
CA THR A 144 -16.07 4.90 -22.63
C THR A 144 -15.46 3.83 -23.54
N PRO A 145 -15.37 4.07 -24.86
CA PRO A 145 -14.68 3.17 -25.79
C PRO A 145 -13.20 2.92 -25.46
N VAL A 146 -12.56 3.76 -24.63
CA VAL A 146 -11.18 3.60 -24.17
C VAL A 146 -10.96 2.24 -23.49
N ARG A 147 -11.99 1.67 -22.87
CA ARG A 147 -11.93 0.31 -22.28
C ARG A 147 -11.48 -0.78 -23.26
N LYS A 148 -11.62 -0.58 -24.58
CA LYS A 148 -11.16 -1.53 -25.62
C LYS A 148 -9.63 -1.66 -25.67
N LEU A 149 -8.89 -0.71 -25.09
CA LEU A 149 -7.43 -0.77 -24.97
C LEU A 149 -6.96 -1.90 -24.02
N GLN A 150 -7.84 -2.40 -23.16
CA GLN A 150 -7.59 -3.64 -22.39
C GLN A 150 -7.19 -4.79 -23.31
N GLY A 151 -7.89 -4.96 -24.44
CA GLY A 151 -7.58 -5.97 -25.44
C GLY A 151 -6.21 -5.81 -26.11
N ALA A 152 -5.67 -4.59 -26.15
CA ALA A 152 -4.33 -4.30 -26.65
C ALA A 152 -3.24 -4.44 -25.55
N GLY A 153 -3.59 -4.90 -24.35
CA GLY A 153 -2.63 -5.15 -23.28
C GLY A 153 -2.38 -3.96 -22.35
N ALA A 154 -3.36 -3.07 -22.14
CA ALA A 154 -3.23 -1.98 -21.16
C ALA A 154 -2.83 -2.48 -19.76
N THR A 155 -3.39 -3.59 -19.29
CA THR A 155 -3.04 -4.21 -18.00
C THR A 155 -1.60 -4.76 -17.99
N LYS A 156 -1.11 -5.29 -19.11
CA LYS A 156 0.28 -5.74 -19.24
C LYS A 156 1.25 -4.57 -19.13
N ILE A 157 0.95 -3.45 -19.80
CA ILE A 157 1.73 -2.21 -19.66
C ILE A 157 1.70 -1.70 -18.22
N GLY A 158 0.52 -1.69 -17.57
CA GLY A 158 0.41 -1.37 -16.14
C GLY A 158 1.26 -2.29 -15.25
N SER A 159 1.31 -3.58 -15.55
CA SER A 159 2.14 -4.56 -14.83
C SER A 159 3.64 -4.28 -14.98
N VAL A 160 4.09 -3.84 -16.17
CA VAL A 160 5.47 -3.39 -16.37
C VAL A 160 5.76 -2.17 -15.49
N MET A 161 4.85 -1.19 -15.42
CA MET A 161 5.01 -0.02 -14.55
C MET A 161 5.05 -0.41 -13.06
N ILE A 162 4.29 -1.42 -12.64
CA ILE A 162 4.35 -1.96 -11.28
C ILE A 162 5.73 -2.56 -10.98
N TYR A 163 6.35 -3.29 -11.92
CA TYR A 163 7.71 -3.78 -11.71
C TYR A 163 8.75 -2.67 -11.66
N PHE A 164 8.61 -1.61 -12.46
CA PHE A 164 9.44 -0.41 -12.32
C PHE A 164 9.29 0.24 -10.96
N LEU A 165 8.05 0.35 -10.45
CA LEU A 165 7.76 0.88 -9.11
C LEU A 165 8.44 0.03 -8.03
N ILE A 166 8.27 -1.29 -8.06
CA ILE A 166 8.90 -2.22 -7.11
C ILE A 166 10.42 -2.08 -7.12
N ALA A 167 11.03 -2.04 -8.32
CA ALA A 167 12.47 -1.87 -8.46
C ALA A 167 12.94 -0.53 -7.87
N THR A 168 12.20 0.55 -8.13
CA THR A 168 12.54 1.90 -7.65
C THR A 168 12.44 1.98 -6.13
N VAL A 169 11.41 1.39 -5.52
CA VAL A 169 11.28 1.33 -4.05
C VAL A 169 12.45 0.58 -3.43
N GLY A 170 12.86 -0.54 -4.02
CA GLY A 170 14.04 -1.29 -3.55
C GLY A 170 15.34 -0.49 -3.62
N LEU A 171 15.56 0.28 -4.70
CA LEU A 171 16.76 1.11 -4.87
C LEU A 171 16.84 2.30 -3.90
N ASN A 172 15.72 2.76 -3.35
CA ASN A 172 15.70 3.85 -2.37
C ASN A 172 16.11 3.39 -0.95
N MET A 173 16.35 2.10 -0.71
CA MET A 173 16.71 1.58 0.60
C MET A 173 18.20 1.79 0.92
N ASN A 174 18.50 2.53 1.99
CA ASN A 174 19.87 2.70 2.49
C ASN A 174 20.28 1.58 3.47
N ILE A 175 20.86 0.50 2.94
CA ILE A 175 21.29 -0.66 3.73
C ILE A 175 22.40 -0.28 4.73
N ALA A 176 23.25 0.69 4.42
CA ALA A 176 24.36 1.07 5.30
C ALA A 176 23.88 1.58 6.68
N ALA A 177 22.68 2.14 6.75
CA ALA A 177 22.06 2.58 8.00
C ALA A 177 21.83 1.43 9.00
N LEU A 178 21.69 0.18 8.52
CA LEU A 178 21.54 -1.01 9.38
C LEU A 178 22.73 -1.20 10.31
N PHE A 179 23.94 -0.88 9.85
CA PHE A 179 25.17 -1.09 10.60
C PHE A 179 25.43 0.00 11.64
N ALA A 180 24.80 1.17 11.50
CA ALA A 180 24.96 2.28 12.44
C ALA A 180 24.15 2.08 13.73
N THR A 181 22.98 1.44 13.65
CA THR A 181 22.04 1.30 14.78
C THR A 181 21.44 -0.12 14.89
N PRO A 182 22.28 -1.18 14.92
CA PRO A 182 21.82 -2.58 14.81
C PRO A 182 20.83 -2.99 15.91
N ALA A 183 20.96 -2.43 17.12
CA ALA A 183 20.05 -2.71 18.23
C ALA A 183 18.59 -2.32 17.92
N PHE A 184 18.36 -1.16 17.28
CA PHE A 184 17.01 -0.72 16.95
C PHE A 184 16.39 -1.56 15.82
N PHE A 185 17.21 -2.05 14.90
CA PHE A 185 16.77 -2.99 13.87
C PHE A 185 16.36 -4.35 14.45
N LEU A 186 17.09 -4.86 15.45
CA LEU A 186 16.70 -6.09 16.15
C LEU A 186 15.35 -5.94 16.85
N ILE A 187 15.11 -4.80 17.49
CA ILE A 187 13.80 -4.49 18.10
C ILE A 187 12.71 -4.48 17.02
N GLY A 188 12.96 -3.83 15.88
CA GLY A 188 12.01 -3.81 14.77
C GLY A 188 11.75 -5.17 14.16
N ALA A 189 12.79 -5.98 13.96
CA ALA A 189 12.66 -7.34 13.46
C ALA A 189 11.85 -8.23 14.42
N LEU A 190 12.09 -8.12 15.73
CA LEU A 190 11.31 -8.82 16.75
C LEU A 190 9.83 -8.41 16.69
N TRP A 191 9.55 -7.11 16.60
CA TRP A 191 8.19 -6.60 16.52
C TRP A 191 7.46 -7.07 15.27
N ILE A 192 8.08 -6.96 14.10
CA ILE A 192 7.50 -7.46 12.85
C ILE A 192 7.33 -8.98 12.87
N SER A 193 8.20 -9.72 13.54
CA SER A 193 8.03 -11.17 13.71
C SER A 193 6.78 -11.50 14.53
N PHE A 194 6.52 -10.75 15.61
CA PHE A 194 5.29 -10.90 16.39
C PHE A 194 4.06 -10.54 15.56
N HIS A 195 4.10 -9.39 14.87
CA HIS A 195 3.04 -8.96 13.95
C HIS A 195 2.76 -10.02 12.87
N ALA A 196 3.79 -10.53 12.20
CA ALA A 196 3.69 -11.55 11.18
C ALA A 196 3.08 -12.84 11.74
N GLY A 197 3.54 -13.28 12.91
CA GLY A 197 3.00 -14.45 13.60
C GLY A 197 1.51 -14.30 13.92
N LEU A 198 1.11 -13.15 14.45
CA LEU A 198 -0.29 -12.85 14.75
C LEU A 198 -1.15 -12.81 13.48
N MET A 199 -0.68 -12.13 12.43
CA MET A 199 -1.40 -12.04 11.15
C MET A 199 -1.58 -13.41 10.49
N ILE A 200 -0.54 -14.24 10.50
CA ILE A 200 -0.60 -15.61 10.00
C ILE A 200 -1.57 -16.45 10.83
N LEU A 201 -1.51 -16.36 12.17
CA LEU A 201 -2.41 -17.07 13.07
C LEU A 201 -3.86 -16.71 12.78
N VAL A 202 -4.19 -15.41 12.76
CA VAL A 202 -5.54 -14.93 12.50
C VAL A 202 -6.00 -15.35 11.11
N ALA A 203 -5.18 -15.19 10.08
CA ALA A 203 -5.51 -15.62 8.73
C ALA A 203 -5.83 -17.12 8.67
N LYS A 204 -5.10 -17.95 9.42
CA LYS A 204 -5.34 -19.40 9.49
C LYS A 204 -6.62 -19.74 10.26
N LEU A 205 -6.93 -19.01 11.33
CA LEU A 205 -8.15 -19.22 12.12
C LEU A 205 -9.41 -18.92 11.32
N ILE A 206 -9.42 -17.80 10.58
CA ILE A 206 -10.57 -17.37 9.79
C ILE A 206 -10.52 -17.88 8.33
N ARG A 207 -9.49 -18.65 7.97
CA ARG A 207 -9.25 -19.13 6.60
C ARG A 207 -9.22 -18.00 5.57
N ALA A 208 -8.58 -16.88 5.92
CA ALA A 208 -8.45 -15.74 5.03
C ALA A 208 -7.40 -15.99 3.94
N PRO A 209 -7.67 -15.53 2.70
CA PRO A 209 -6.68 -15.48 1.63
C PRO A 209 -5.42 -14.71 2.02
N VAL A 210 -4.28 -15.16 1.50
CA VAL A 210 -2.98 -14.51 1.69
C VAL A 210 -2.99 -13.06 1.18
N PHE A 211 -3.89 -12.73 0.24
CA PHE A 211 -4.14 -11.36 -0.20
C PHE A 211 -4.46 -10.43 0.97
N PHE A 212 -5.43 -10.78 1.83
CA PHE A 212 -5.81 -9.93 2.96
C PHE A 212 -4.72 -9.86 4.02
N LEU A 213 -4.01 -10.98 4.24
CA LEU A 213 -2.84 -10.98 5.12
C LEU A 213 -1.79 -10.00 4.62
N ALA A 214 -1.41 -10.08 3.35
CA ALA A 214 -0.32 -9.28 2.79
C ALA A 214 -0.71 -7.80 2.69
N VAL A 215 -1.85 -7.49 2.08
CA VAL A 215 -2.27 -6.10 1.88
C VAL A 215 -2.65 -5.46 3.22
N GLY A 216 -3.37 -6.17 4.09
CA GLY A 216 -3.71 -5.68 5.42
C GLY A 216 -2.48 -5.50 6.31
N SER A 217 -1.52 -6.42 6.26
CA SER A 217 -0.25 -6.25 6.97
C SER A 217 0.53 -5.04 6.45
N GLN A 218 0.60 -4.83 5.14
CA GLN A 218 1.34 -3.71 4.58
C GLN A 218 0.65 -2.37 4.86
N ALA A 219 -0.69 -2.34 4.88
CA ALA A 219 -1.46 -1.19 5.32
C ALA A 219 -1.12 -0.75 6.75
N ASN A 220 -0.82 -1.70 7.64
CA ASN A 220 -0.42 -1.40 9.02
C ASN A 220 1.05 -0.97 9.15
N ILE A 221 1.97 -1.56 8.38
CA ILE A 221 3.42 -1.30 8.52
C ILE A 221 3.87 -0.16 7.60
N GLY A 222 3.66 -0.29 6.30
CA GLY A 222 4.14 0.66 5.29
C GLY A 222 3.08 1.66 4.80
N GLY A 223 1.85 1.53 5.27
CA GLY A 223 0.78 2.51 5.06
C GLY A 223 0.32 2.70 3.63
N ALA A 224 -0.27 3.88 3.37
CA ALA A 224 -0.93 4.23 2.12
C ALA A 224 0.02 4.23 0.91
N ALA A 225 1.32 4.47 1.12
CA ALA A 225 2.30 4.50 0.05
C ALA A 225 2.62 3.09 -0.52
N SER A 226 2.60 2.05 0.32
CA SER A 226 3.14 0.73 -0.07
C SER A 226 2.11 -0.40 -0.06
N ALA A 227 0.99 -0.28 0.68
CA ALA A 227 -0.10 -1.25 0.59
C ALA A 227 -0.68 -1.43 -0.83
N PRO A 228 -0.84 -0.36 -1.65
CA PRO A 228 -1.30 -0.50 -3.02
C PRO A 228 -0.30 -1.25 -3.90
N VAL A 229 1.01 -1.13 -3.61
CA VAL A 229 2.07 -1.85 -4.33
C VAL A 229 1.96 -3.35 -4.09
N VAL A 230 1.78 -3.77 -2.84
CA VAL A 230 1.57 -5.18 -2.49
C VAL A 230 0.26 -5.70 -3.09
N ALA A 231 -0.82 -4.92 -3.05
CA ALA A 231 -2.09 -5.32 -3.67
C ALA A 231 -1.98 -5.48 -5.18
N ALA A 232 -1.29 -4.55 -5.86
CA ALA A 232 -1.08 -4.58 -7.29
C ALA A 232 -0.24 -5.78 -7.75
N ALA A 233 0.64 -6.29 -6.88
CA ALA A 233 1.42 -7.50 -7.14
C ALA A 233 0.57 -8.78 -7.17
N PHE A 234 -0.61 -8.79 -6.53
CA PHE A 234 -1.59 -9.87 -6.70
C PHE A 234 -2.35 -9.72 -8.02
N HIS A 235 -2.82 -8.50 -8.30
CA HIS A 235 -3.38 -8.13 -9.60
C HIS A 235 -3.48 -6.58 -9.68
N PRO A 236 -3.17 -5.93 -10.81
CA PRO A 236 -3.21 -4.46 -10.91
C PRO A 236 -4.56 -3.83 -10.51
N SER A 237 -5.67 -4.52 -10.76
CA SER A 237 -7.02 -4.03 -10.38
C SER A 237 -7.28 -4.00 -8.88
N LEU A 238 -6.41 -4.60 -8.06
CA LEU A 238 -6.55 -4.65 -6.59
C LEU A 238 -5.83 -3.49 -5.89
N ALA A 239 -5.03 -2.68 -6.60
CA ALA A 239 -4.34 -1.53 -6.03
C ALA A 239 -5.26 -0.56 -5.24
N PRO A 240 -6.48 -0.22 -5.73
CA PRO A 240 -7.41 0.64 -4.98
C PRO A 240 -7.84 0.04 -3.63
N VAL A 241 -7.98 -1.29 -3.55
CA VAL A 241 -8.31 -1.98 -2.30
C VAL A 241 -7.20 -1.76 -1.27
N GLY A 242 -5.93 -1.80 -1.71
CA GLY A 242 -4.78 -1.51 -0.85
C GLY A 242 -4.80 -0.09 -0.27
N VAL A 243 -5.22 0.92 -1.04
CA VAL A 243 -5.37 2.29 -0.53
C VAL A 243 -6.45 2.35 0.54
N LEU A 244 -7.62 1.78 0.28
CA LEU A 244 -8.74 1.82 1.22
C LEU A 244 -8.39 1.13 2.55
N LEU A 245 -7.71 -0.02 2.47
CA LEU A 245 -7.22 -0.72 3.67
C LEU A 245 -6.18 0.10 4.44
N ALA A 246 -5.31 0.84 3.74
CA ALA A 246 -4.37 1.73 4.40
C ALA A 246 -5.05 2.91 5.12
N VAL A 247 -6.05 3.53 4.49
CA VAL A 247 -6.83 4.61 5.13
C VAL A 247 -7.52 4.09 6.39
N LEU A 248 -8.11 2.90 6.33
CA LEU A 248 -8.70 2.26 7.52
C LEU A 248 -7.65 2.01 8.60
N GLY A 249 -6.47 1.50 8.20
CA GLY A 249 -5.33 1.29 9.11
C GLY A 249 -4.87 2.59 9.78
N TYR A 250 -4.91 3.73 9.09
CA TYR A 250 -4.52 5.02 9.66
C TYR A 250 -5.49 5.45 10.77
N ILE A 251 -6.79 5.34 10.50
CA ILE A 251 -7.86 5.67 11.46
C ILE A 251 -7.72 4.81 12.73
N VAL A 252 -7.69 3.49 12.55
CA VAL A 252 -7.63 2.54 13.67
C VAL A 252 -6.29 2.66 14.41
N GLY A 253 -5.19 2.83 13.67
CA GLY A 253 -3.85 2.86 14.24
C GLY A 253 -3.53 4.13 15.01
N THR A 254 -4.13 5.27 14.67
CA THR A 254 -3.91 6.52 15.42
C THR A 254 -4.53 6.38 16.80
N PHE A 255 -5.78 5.89 16.85
CA PHE A 255 -6.45 5.59 18.10
C PHE A 255 -5.73 4.52 18.91
N GLY A 256 -5.36 3.39 18.29
CA GLY A 256 -4.65 2.30 18.96
C GLY A 256 -3.27 2.73 19.48
N GLY A 257 -2.55 3.54 18.71
CA GLY A 257 -1.25 4.10 19.10
C GLY A 257 -1.36 5.09 20.26
N TRP A 258 -2.37 5.96 20.24
CA TRP A 258 -2.69 6.85 21.36
C TRP A 258 -3.04 6.04 22.61
N PHE A 259 -3.91 5.04 22.49
CA PHE A 259 -4.30 4.22 23.63
C PHE A 259 -3.12 3.46 24.24
N ALA A 260 -2.26 2.87 23.40
CA ALA A 260 -1.02 2.23 23.85
C ALA A 260 -0.08 3.23 24.56
N GLY A 261 0.02 4.46 24.05
CA GLY A 261 0.79 5.51 24.69
C GLY A 261 0.25 5.91 26.07
N GLN A 262 -1.07 5.96 26.25
CA GLN A 262 -1.66 6.19 27.58
C GLN A 262 -1.32 5.07 28.57
N ILE A 263 -1.40 3.80 28.14
CA ILE A 263 -1.00 2.66 28.97
C ILE A 263 0.48 2.78 29.37
N MET A 264 1.36 3.11 28.42
CA MET A 264 2.80 3.27 28.71
C MET A 264 3.06 4.40 29.72
N ARG A 265 2.34 5.52 29.65
CA ARG A 265 2.46 6.60 30.64
C ARG A 265 2.08 6.13 32.04
N VAL A 266 0.97 5.41 32.18
CA VAL A 266 0.53 4.85 33.47
C VAL A 266 1.57 3.87 34.03
N ILE A 267 2.19 3.05 33.18
CA ILE A 267 3.23 2.10 33.60
C ILE A 267 4.53 2.82 34.00
N ALA A 268 4.88 3.90 33.30
CA ALA A 268 6.13 4.63 33.53
C ALA A 268 6.10 5.51 34.80
N GLY A 269 4.91 5.87 35.29
CA GLY A 269 4.71 6.78 36.42
C GLY A 269 4.50 8.22 35.97
#